data_AF-A0A1Y2D7X0-F1
#
_entry.id   AF-A0A1Y2D7X0-F1
#
_cell.length_a   1.000
_cell.length_b   1.000
_cell.length_c   1.000
_cell.angle_alpha   90.00
_cell.angle_beta   90.00
_cell.angle_gamma   90.00
#
_symmetry.space_group_name_H-M   'P 1'
#
loop_
_entity.id
_entity.type
_entity.pdbx_description
1 polymer ?
#
loop_
_entity_poly.entity_id
_entity_poly.type
_entity_poly.pdbx_seq_one_letter_code
_entity_poly.pdbx_strand_id
1 'polypeptide(L)'
;MLIFSVIIAIVLVENVLGAINRGQYIELDNTKTEAYLCIEEDNCNVVYICKKRKEILFADELSDCYNRNEHTTMIFVPNNRDDPDDCDIKGYANIKSDKCYFTSDRSGDASYNQPIEFNRVRYYDRVVYQDPNSQTNVEMALTEYGWCTIARDNEDTTWIEKLPDDIQINQINIPGTHDSGTYAIGDTGFNFSLYPRRLWSHSRGKYL
;
A
#
# COMPACT_ATOMS: atom_id res chain seq x y z
N MET A 1 -11.53 -43.63 17.42
CA MET A 1 -10.67 -42.46 17.72
C MET A 1 -9.58 -42.41 16.67
N LEU A 2 -9.24 -41.22 16.14
CA LEU A 2 -8.26 -40.94 15.07
C LEU A 2 -8.79 -40.84 13.62
N ILE A 3 -9.91 -40.13 13.39
CA ILE A 3 -10.19 -39.52 12.07
C ILE A 3 -10.80 -38.11 12.27
N PHE A 4 -10.15 -37.27 13.08
CA PHE A 4 -10.62 -35.89 13.32
C PHE A 4 -9.50 -34.84 13.47
N SER A 5 -8.26 -35.14 13.08
CA SER A 5 -7.12 -34.26 13.46
C SER A 5 -6.15 -33.93 12.33
N VAL A 6 -6.63 -33.79 11.09
CA VAL A 6 -5.79 -33.32 9.95
C VAL A 6 -6.37 -32.10 9.21
N ILE A 7 -7.57 -31.61 9.56
CA ILE A 7 -8.15 -30.39 8.94
C ILE A 7 -8.00 -29.15 9.84
N ILE A 8 -6.89 -29.06 10.58
CA ILE A 8 -6.55 -27.87 11.38
C ILE A 8 -5.08 -27.58 11.16
N ALA A 9 -4.69 -27.17 9.94
CA ALA A 9 -3.30 -26.78 9.68
C ALA A 9 -3.08 -25.83 8.48
N ILE A 10 -4.10 -25.45 7.70
CA ILE A 10 -3.90 -24.53 6.55
C ILE A 10 -5.02 -23.50 6.52
N VAL A 11 -5.11 -22.67 7.55
CA VAL A 11 -5.43 -21.26 7.38
C VAL A 11 -4.74 -20.53 8.52
N LEU A 12 -3.42 -20.41 8.44
CA LEU A 12 -2.71 -19.39 9.20
C LEU A 12 -3.08 -18.05 8.55
N VAL A 13 -4.27 -17.54 8.86
CA VAL A 13 -4.62 -16.15 8.56
C VAL A 13 -3.70 -15.32 9.44
N GLU A 14 -2.66 -14.76 8.84
CA GLU A 14 -1.89 -13.71 9.49
C GLU A 14 -2.81 -12.49 9.62
N ASN A 15 -3.42 -12.35 10.80
CA ASN A 15 -4.18 -11.16 11.15
C ASN A 15 -3.18 -10.02 11.39
N VAL A 16 -2.86 -9.27 10.35
CA VAL A 16 -2.21 -7.98 10.47
C VAL A 16 -3.34 -6.95 10.51
N LEU A 17 -3.56 -6.38 11.70
CA LEU A 17 -4.52 -5.32 12.05
C LEU A 17 -4.99 -4.48 10.82
N GLY A 18 -6.17 -4.77 10.28
CA GLY A 18 -6.82 -3.97 9.22
C GLY A 18 -7.19 -4.71 7.91
N ALA A 19 -6.81 -5.97 7.73
CA ALA A 19 -7.21 -6.76 6.55
C ALA A 19 -7.12 -8.28 6.80
N ILE A 20 -7.91 -9.08 6.07
CA ILE A 20 -7.81 -10.54 6.07
C ILE A 20 -7.17 -10.99 4.74
N ASN A 21 -5.93 -11.45 4.82
CA ASN A 21 -5.25 -12.08 3.68
C ASN A 21 -5.86 -13.47 3.42
N ARG A 22 -6.33 -13.72 2.18
CA ARG A 22 -6.92 -14.99 1.72
C ARG A 22 -5.97 -15.79 0.82
N GLY A 23 -4.73 -15.35 0.69
CA GLY A 23 -3.65 -15.98 -0.08
C GLY A 23 -3.61 -15.61 -1.56
N GLN A 24 -4.70 -15.06 -2.13
CA GLN A 24 -4.76 -14.58 -3.52
C GLN A 24 -5.44 -13.21 -3.65
N TYR A 25 -5.85 -12.64 -2.52
CA TYR A 25 -6.48 -11.34 -2.43
C TYR A 25 -6.59 -10.97 -0.94
N ILE A 26 -6.72 -9.67 -0.69
CA ILE A 26 -6.91 -9.12 0.65
C ILE A 26 -8.37 -8.69 0.80
N GLU A 27 -9.07 -9.25 1.78
CA GLU A 27 -10.38 -8.77 2.19
C GLU A 27 -10.20 -7.57 3.13
N LEU A 28 -10.77 -6.42 2.78
CA LEU A 28 -10.61 -5.15 3.49
C LEU A 28 -11.43 -5.15 4.79
N ASP A 29 -10.77 -4.94 5.94
CA ASP A 29 -11.41 -5.01 7.26
C ASP A 29 -12.30 -3.78 7.54
N ASN A 30 -13.37 -3.97 8.30
CA ASN A 30 -14.31 -2.94 8.75
C ASN A 30 -14.93 -2.05 7.65
N THR A 31 -15.03 -2.54 6.43
CA THR A 31 -15.75 -1.86 5.36
C THR A 31 -17.26 -2.03 5.52
N LYS A 32 -18.06 -0.98 5.25
CA LYS A 32 -19.55 -1.09 5.28
C LYS A 32 -20.07 -2.00 4.16
N THR A 33 -19.26 -2.14 3.12
CA THR A 33 -19.51 -2.91 1.92
C THR A 33 -18.29 -3.78 1.71
N GLU A 34 -18.49 -5.08 1.57
CA GLU A 34 -17.39 -6.01 1.29
C GLU A 34 -16.51 -5.49 0.15
N ALA A 35 -15.21 -5.52 0.38
CA ALA A 35 -14.25 -4.97 -0.56
C ALA A 35 -12.99 -5.83 -0.55
N TYR A 36 -12.41 -6.04 -1.73
CA TYR A 36 -11.32 -6.99 -1.94
C TYR A 36 -10.21 -6.34 -2.76
N LEU A 37 -8.95 -6.47 -2.35
CA LEU A 37 -7.79 -6.07 -3.14
C LEU A 37 -7.17 -7.27 -3.82
N CYS A 38 -6.88 -7.15 -5.11
CA CYS A 38 -6.14 -8.14 -5.87
C CYS A 38 -5.25 -7.47 -6.91
N ILE A 39 -4.27 -8.21 -7.41
CA ILE A 39 -3.53 -7.85 -8.62
C ILE A 39 -3.87 -8.85 -9.73
N GLU A 40 -3.60 -8.47 -10.97
CA GLU A 40 -3.52 -9.46 -12.06
C GLU A 40 -2.30 -10.36 -11.84
N GLU A 41 -2.37 -11.61 -12.32
CA GLU A 41 -1.28 -12.59 -12.19
C GLU A 41 0.08 -11.99 -12.59
N ASP A 42 1.07 -12.09 -11.70
CA ASP A 42 2.44 -11.56 -11.85
C ASP A 42 2.53 -10.04 -12.11
N ASN A 43 1.47 -9.25 -11.84
CA ASN A 43 1.42 -7.82 -12.16
C ASN A 43 1.41 -6.91 -10.91
N CYS A 44 2.59 -6.72 -10.30
CA CYS A 44 2.77 -5.83 -9.14
C CYS A 44 2.57 -4.33 -9.42
N ASN A 45 2.35 -3.92 -10.66
CA ASN A 45 2.21 -2.50 -11.01
C ASN A 45 0.79 -1.99 -10.79
N VAL A 46 -0.19 -2.89 -10.81
CA VAL A 46 -1.60 -2.56 -10.85
C VAL A 46 -2.37 -3.30 -9.78
N VAL A 47 -3.01 -2.53 -8.91
CA VAL A 47 -3.84 -3.06 -7.83
C VAL A 47 -5.29 -2.67 -8.06
N TYR A 48 -6.16 -3.65 -7.97
CA TYR A 48 -7.60 -3.50 -8.15
C TYR A 48 -8.30 -3.57 -6.81
N ILE A 49 -9.36 -2.77 -6.66
CA ILE A 49 -10.34 -2.91 -5.56
C ILE A 49 -11.67 -3.38 -6.14
N CYS A 50 -12.18 -4.50 -5.65
CA CYS A 50 -13.40 -5.15 -6.11
C CYS A 50 -14.50 -5.07 -5.07
N LYS A 51 -15.75 -4.84 -5.51
CA LYS A 51 -16.92 -4.72 -4.64
C LYS A 51 -17.69 -6.02 -4.43
N LYS A 52 -17.46 -7.03 -5.28
CA LYS A 52 -18.25 -8.25 -5.28
C LYS A 52 -17.35 -9.46 -5.29
N ARG A 53 -17.64 -10.38 -4.36
CA ARG A 53 -17.16 -11.75 -4.39
C ARG A 53 -18.35 -12.66 -4.57
N LYS A 54 -18.20 -13.66 -5.43
CA LYS A 54 -19.19 -14.73 -5.59
C LYS A 54 -18.48 -16.06 -5.47
N GLU A 55 -18.90 -16.83 -4.47
CA GLU A 55 -18.43 -18.19 -4.29
C GLU A 55 -19.09 -19.12 -5.32
N ILE A 56 -18.26 -19.93 -5.94
CA ILE A 56 -18.62 -21.01 -6.84
C ILE A 56 -18.10 -22.31 -6.21
N LEU A 57 -18.56 -23.47 -6.65
CA LEU A 57 -18.12 -24.75 -6.12
C LEU A 57 -16.57 -24.87 -6.20
N PHE A 58 -15.91 -24.82 -5.03
CA PHE A 58 -14.46 -24.86 -4.84
C PHE A 58 -13.63 -23.66 -5.34
N ALA A 59 -14.26 -22.53 -5.69
CA ALA A 59 -13.57 -21.33 -6.14
C ALA A 59 -14.39 -20.07 -5.82
N ASP A 60 -13.82 -18.90 -6.07
CA ASP A 60 -14.52 -17.63 -5.96
C ASP A 60 -14.09 -16.68 -7.08
N GLU A 61 -15.02 -15.83 -7.51
CA GLU A 61 -14.76 -14.78 -8.50
C GLU A 61 -14.92 -13.40 -7.85
N LEU A 62 -13.98 -12.49 -8.12
CA LEU A 62 -14.08 -11.08 -7.79
C LEU A 62 -14.51 -10.30 -9.05
N SER A 63 -15.46 -9.40 -8.87
CA SER A 63 -16.03 -8.58 -9.94
C SER A 63 -16.40 -7.19 -9.44
N ASP A 64 -16.83 -6.30 -10.35
CA ASP A 64 -17.15 -4.91 -10.04
C ASP A 64 -15.91 -4.21 -9.45
N CYS A 65 -14.83 -4.27 -10.23
CA CYS A 65 -13.48 -3.89 -9.83
C CYS A 65 -13.05 -2.57 -10.44
N TYR A 66 -12.20 -1.85 -9.72
CA TYR A 66 -11.69 -0.55 -10.10
C TYR A 66 -10.17 -0.54 -9.98
N ASN A 67 -9.51 -0.01 -11.00
CA ASN A 67 -8.14 0.47 -10.90
C ASN A 67 -8.23 2.00 -10.76
N ARG A 68 -7.81 2.52 -9.59
CA ARG A 68 -7.94 3.95 -9.28
C ARG A 68 -9.38 4.43 -9.39
N ASN A 69 -9.74 5.09 -10.48
CA ASN A 69 -11.09 5.58 -10.78
C ASN A 69 -11.70 4.92 -12.04
N GLU A 70 -10.98 4.01 -12.68
CA GLU A 70 -11.42 3.31 -13.88
C GLU A 70 -12.04 1.97 -13.52
N HIS A 71 -13.32 1.80 -13.85
CA HIS A 71 -14.00 0.52 -13.71
C HIS A 71 -13.54 -0.46 -14.79
N THR A 72 -13.24 -1.70 -14.41
CA THR A 72 -12.86 -2.78 -15.34
C THR A 72 -13.98 -3.79 -15.49
N THR A 73 -14.13 -4.34 -16.71
CA THR A 73 -15.01 -5.49 -16.98
C THR A 73 -14.34 -6.83 -16.69
N MET A 74 -13.08 -6.82 -16.26
CA MET A 74 -12.34 -8.03 -15.92
C MET A 74 -12.94 -8.71 -14.70
N ILE A 75 -12.99 -10.04 -14.74
CA ILE A 75 -13.37 -10.89 -13.63
C ILE A 75 -12.12 -11.60 -13.15
N PHE A 76 -11.84 -11.52 -11.86
CA PHE A 76 -10.68 -12.12 -11.24
C PHE A 76 -11.07 -13.45 -10.59
N VAL A 77 -10.57 -14.54 -11.15
CA VAL A 77 -10.70 -15.92 -10.68
C VAL A 77 -9.34 -16.38 -10.12
N PRO A 78 -9.26 -17.52 -9.41
CA PRO A 78 -8.01 -17.97 -8.79
C PRO A 78 -6.81 -18.13 -9.74
N ASN A 79 -7.05 -18.25 -11.05
CA ASN A 79 -6.00 -18.49 -12.05
C ASN A 79 -5.53 -17.22 -12.78
N ASN A 80 -6.04 -16.04 -12.44
CA ASN A 80 -5.62 -14.79 -13.09
C ASN A 80 -5.49 -13.62 -12.10
N ARG A 81 -5.29 -13.95 -10.82
CA ARG A 81 -5.11 -12.98 -9.76
C ARG A 81 -4.14 -13.50 -8.72
N ASP A 82 -3.38 -12.58 -8.15
CA ASP A 82 -2.48 -12.86 -7.04
C ASP A 82 -2.75 -11.91 -5.86
N ASP A 83 -2.15 -12.23 -4.73
CA ASP A 83 -2.22 -11.40 -3.54
C ASP A 83 -1.36 -10.14 -3.72
N PRO A 84 -1.89 -8.93 -3.48
CA PRO A 84 -1.09 -7.71 -3.51
C PRO A 84 0.02 -7.68 -2.44
N ASP A 85 -0.06 -8.47 -1.36
CA ASP A 85 1.02 -8.63 -0.37
C ASP A 85 2.17 -9.52 -0.90
N ASP A 86 1.98 -10.28 -1.99
CA ASP A 86 3.08 -11.01 -2.66
C ASP A 86 4.05 -10.04 -3.37
N CYS A 87 3.64 -8.78 -3.55
CA CYS A 87 4.45 -7.71 -4.06
C CYS A 87 5.12 -6.90 -2.93
N ASP A 88 6.28 -6.31 -3.20
CA ASP A 88 6.91 -5.37 -2.27
C ASP A 88 5.95 -4.20 -1.99
N ILE A 89 5.47 -4.09 -0.76
CA ILE A 89 4.62 -2.97 -0.32
C ILE A 89 5.28 -1.64 -0.70
N LYS A 90 4.53 -0.74 -1.35
CA LYS A 90 5.11 0.54 -1.83
C LYS A 90 5.52 1.47 -0.68
N GLY A 91 4.97 1.27 0.52
CA GLY A 91 5.43 1.95 1.73
C GLY A 91 4.33 2.10 2.78
N TYR A 92 4.51 3.12 3.63
CA TYR A 92 3.55 3.51 4.67
C TYR A 92 3.18 4.97 4.50
N ALA A 93 1.89 5.30 4.66
CA ALA A 93 1.37 6.65 4.56
C ALA A 93 0.59 7.03 5.81
N ASN A 94 0.65 8.31 6.18
CA ASN A 94 -0.27 8.83 7.17
C ASN A 94 -1.58 9.20 6.49
N ILE A 95 -2.72 8.79 7.05
CA ILE A 95 -4.04 9.00 6.43
C ILE A 95 -4.93 9.89 7.30
N LYS A 96 -5.77 10.71 6.66
CA LYS A 96 -6.81 11.47 7.36
C LYS A 96 -7.91 10.51 7.79
N SER A 97 -8.28 10.63 9.05
CA SER A 97 -9.01 9.62 9.82
C SER A 97 -10.52 9.59 9.58
N ASP A 98 -11.07 10.25 8.57
CA ASP A 98 -12.52 10.41 8.43
C ASP A 98 -13.16 9.41 7.47
N LYS A 99 -12.65 9.26 6.24
CA LYS A 99 -13.25 8.39 5.21
C LYS A 99 -12.25 7.87 4.18
N CYS A 100 -12.51 6.65 3.70
CA CYS A 100 -11.85 6.06 2.54
C CYS A 100 -12.89 5.60 1.51
N TYR A 101 -12.47 5.48 0.25
CA TYR A 101 -13.35 5.34 -0.91
C TYR A 101 -12.97 4.15 -1.79
N PHE A 102 -13.93 3.65 -2.57
CA PHE A 102 -13.65 2.65 -3.60
C PHE A 102 -12.85 3.20 -4.78
N THR A 103 -12.94 4.49 -5.05
CA THR A 103 -12.22 5.12 -6.16
C THR A 103 -11.28 6.22 -5.67
N SER A 104 -10.19 6.41 -6.40
CA SER A 104 -9.15 7.36 -6.04
C SER A 104 -9.56 8.83 -6.18
N ASP A 105 -10.68 9.11 -6.85
CA ASP A 105 -11.26 10.45 -7.05
C ASP A 105 -12.44 10.74 -6.10
N ARG A 106 -12.73 9.83 -5.16
CA ARG A 106 -13.87 9.92 -4.23
C ARG A 106 -15.26 9.92 -4.89
N SER A 107 -15.36 9.57 -6.17
CA SER A 107 -16.65 9.44 -6.88
C SER A 107 -17.41 8.17 -6.48
N GLY A 108 -16.69 7.12 -6.08
CA GLY A 108 -17.26 5.88 -5.55
C GLY A 108 -17.77 6.03 -4.12
N ASP A 109 -18.56 5.03 -3.69
CA ASP A 109 -19.04 4.94 -2.31
C ASP A 109 -17.88 4.92 -1.30
N ALA A 110 -18.17 5.31 -0.06
CA ALA A 110 -17.22 5.14 1.02
C ALA A 110 -17.00 3.64 1.30
N SER A 111 -15.76 3.17 1.16
CA SER A 111 -15.35 1.83 1.59
C SER A 111 -15.27 1.78 3.12
N TYR A 112 -14.80 2.86 3.73
CA TYR A 112 -14.66 3.01 5.18
C TYR A 112 -15.18 4.38 5.65
N ASN A 113 -15.92 4.41 6.76
CA ASN A 113 -16.65 5.60 7.22
C ASN A 113 -16.74 5.66 8.76
N GLN A 114 -15.66 5.29 9.44
CA GLN A 114 -15.50 5.43 10.88
C GLN A 114 -14.21 6.22 11.17
N PRO A 115 -14.00 6.72 12.39
CA PRO A 115 -12.71 7.27 12.78
C PRO A 115 -11.62 6.21 12.71
N ILE A 116 -10.53 6.47 11.98
CA ILE A 116 -9.31 5.63 12.02
C ILE A 116 -8.39 6.21 13.10
N GLU A 117 -8.17 5.46 14.19
CA GLU A 117 -7.31 5.90 15.31
C GLU A 117 -5.81 5.71 15.03
N PHE A 118 -5.44 5.12 13.89
CA PHE A 118 -4.06 4.86 13.49
C PHE A 118 -3.56 5.88 12.47
N ASN A 119 -2.44 6.54 12.80
CA ASN A 119 -1.89 7.59 11.96
C ASN A 119 -1.06 7.07 10.78
N ARG A 120 -0.68 5.79 10.71
CA ARG A 120 0.25 5.27 9.69
C ARG A 120 -0.15 3.87 9.24
N VAL A 121 -0.47 3.73 7.96
CA VAL A 121 -0.97 2.48 7.34
C VAL A 121 -0.12 2.10 6.12
N ARG A 122 -0.10 0.81 5.78
CA ARG A 122 0.50 0.33 4.53
C ARG A 122 -0.28 0.85 3.33
N TYR A 123 0.39 1.11 2.21
CA TYR A 123 -0.27 1.44 0.95
C TYR A 123 0.29 0.66 -0.23
N TYR A 124 -0.60 0.38 -1.19
CA TYR A 124 -0.34 -0.40 -2.40
C TYR A 124 -0.27 0.47 -3.65
N ASP A 125 -0.94 1.63 -3.66
CA ASP A 125 -0.80 2.64 -4.72
C ASP A 125 -1.02 4.06 -4.17
N ARG A 126 -0.56 5.07 -4.90
CA ARG A 126 -0.77 6.49 -4.57
C ARG A 126 -1.08 7.30 -5.81
N VAL A 127 -1.99 8.26 -5.68
CA VAL A 127 -2.30 9.21 -6.76
C VAL A 127 -2.52 10.61 -6.23
N VAL A 128 -2.25 11.58 -7.09
CA VAL A 128 -2.63 12.98 -6.88
C VAL A 128 -3.87 13.26 -7.72
N TYR A 129 -4.93 13.68 -7.05
CA TYR A 129 -6.22 14.01 -7.63
C TYR A 129 -6.50 15.50 -7.45
N GLN A 130 -7.02 16.14 -8.50
CA GLN A 130 -7.47 17.53 -8.41
C GLN A 130 -8.94 17.54 -8.00
N ASP A 131 -9.26 18.09 -6.83
CA ASP A 131 -10.63 18.12 -6.33
C ASP A 131 -11.49 19.06 -7.19
N PRO A 132 -12.60 18.61 -7.78
CA PRO A 132 -13.47 19.45 -8.61
C PRO A 132 -14.15 20.55 -7.78
N ASN A 133 -14.29 20.34 -6.47
CA ASN A 133 -14.90 21.31 -5.55
C ASN A 133 -13.86 22.22 -4.88
N SER A 134 -12.56 21.95 -5.05
CA SER A 134 -11.47 22.69 -4.43
C SER A 134 -10.27 22.74 -5.35
N GLN A 135 -9.74 23.93 -5.66
CA GLN A 135 -8.54 24.07 -6.53
C GLN A 135 -7.24 23.52 -5.91
N THR A 136 -7.33 22.64 -4.92
CA THR A 136 -6.20 22.00 -4.24
C THR A 136 -6.03 20.56 -4.72
N ASN A 137 -4.78 20.17 -4.89
CA ASN A 137 -4.42 18.79 -5.15
C ASN A 137 -4.54 17.99 -3.86
N VAL A 138 -5.37 16.96 -3.91
CA VAL A 138 -5.56 15.96 -2.86
C VAL A 138 -4.69 14.76 -3.19
N GLU A 139 -3.93 14.30 -2.22
CA GLU A 139 -3.17 13.07 -2.37
C GLU A 139 -3.93 11.92 -1.71
N MET A 140 -4.03 10.80 -2.42
CA MET A 140 -4.77 9.62 -2.00
C MET A 140 -3.84 8.41 -2.03
N ALA A 141 -3.98 7.52 -1.05
CA ALA A 141 -3.28 6.25 -0.98
C ALA A 141 -4.29 5.10 -0.96
N LEU A 142 -4.04 4.04 -1.74
CA LEU A 142 -4.79 2.79 -1.67
C LEU A 142 -4.24 1.95 -0.51
N THR A 143 -5.08 1.67 0.47
CA THR A 143 -4.73 1.01 1.74
C THR A 143 -5.65 -0.17 1.99
N GLU A 144 -5.46 -0.85 3.12
CA GLU A 144 -6.36 -1.88 3.64
C GLU A 144 -7.76 -1.37 4.06
N TYR A 145 -8.04 -0.07 3.92
CA TYR A 145 -9.37 0.53 4.11
C TYR A 145 -9.96 1.08 2.79
N GLY A 146 -9.24 0.94 1.67
CA GLY A 146 -9.55 1.56 0.37
C GLY A 146 -8.72 2.81 0.09
N TRP A 147 -9.19 3.67 -0.82
CA TRP A 147 -8.54 4.94 -1.17
C TRP A 147 -8.77 5.98 -0.09
N CYS A 148 -7.75 6.22 0.73
CA CYS A 148 -7.78 7.17 1.83
C CYS A 148 -7.02 8.45 1.47
N THR A 149 -7.45 9.57 2.03
CA THR A 149 -6.73 10.84 1.87
C THR A 149 -5.46 10.81 2.71
N ILE A 150 -4.32 11.19 2.14
CA ILE A 150 -3.07 11.30 2.90
C ILE A 150 -3.16 12.51 3.84
N ALA A 151 -2.92 12.28 5.12
CA ALA A 151 -2.65 13.32 6.09
C ALA A 151 -1.24 13.83 5.85
N ARG A 152 -1.15 15.01 5.22
CA ARG A 152 0.09 15.78 5.26
C ARG A 152 0.21 16.41 6.63
N ASP A 153 1.05 15.85 7.47
CA ASP A 153 1.63 16.62 8.55
C ASP A 153 2.58 17.62 7.91
N ASN A 154 2.16 18.88 7.87
CA ASN A 154 3.02 19.97 7.40
C ASN A 154 4.35 19.99 8.19
N GLU A 155 4.39 19.43 9.40
CA GLU A 155 5.60 19.35 10.21
C GLU A 155 6.77 18.73 9.45
N ASP A 156 6.61 17.56 8.81
CA ASP A 156 7.71 16.89 8.10
C ASP A 156 8.16 17.65 6.84
N THR A 157 7.30 18.50 6.28
CA THR A 157 7.62 19.31 5.09
C THR A 157 8.07 20.73 5.42
N THR A 158 7.76 21.25 6.61
CA THR A 158 8.04 22.63 7.04
C THR A 158 8.86 22.72 8.32
N TRP A 159 9.42 21.61 8.82
CA TRP A 159 10.19 21.60 10.08
C TRP A 159 11.37 22.59 10.05
N ILE A 160 11.98 22.82 8.87
CA ILE A 160 13.05 23.81 8.69
C ILE A 160 12.54 25.24 8.92
N GLU A 161 11.31 25.56 8.50
CA GLU A 161 10.71 26.90 8.65
C GLU A 161 10.46 27.28 10.12
N LYS A 162 10.45 26.30 11.03
CA LYS A 162 10.28 26.51 12.47
C LYS A 162 11.60 26.86 13.17
N LEU A 163 12.73 26.79 12.48
CA LEU A 163 14.04 27.11 13.03
C LEU A 163 14.31 28.62 12.93
N PRO A 164 15.03 29.22 13.89
CA PRO A 164 15.52 30.59 13.77
C PRO A 164 16.41 30.81 12.54
N ASP A 165 16.24 31.94 11.86
CA ASP A 165 16.99 32.30 10.64
C ASP A 165 18.52 32.43 10.84
N ASP A 166 18.97 32.59 12.10
CA ASP A 166 20.38 32.76 12.47
C ASP A 166 21.11 31.46 12.79
N ILE A 167 20.40 30.32 12.83
CA ILE A 167 21.01 29.00 13.00
C ILE A 167 21.79 28.60 11.74
N GLN A 168 23.03 28.14 11.92
CA GLN A 168 23.83 27.60 10.82
C GLN A 168 23.46 26.14 10.53
N ILE A 169 23.54 25.73 9.25
CA ILE A 169 23.14 24.39 8.80
C ILE A 169 23.83 23.24 9.54
N ASN A 170 25.09 23.44 9.96
CA ASN A 170 25.89 22.46 10.70
C ASN A 170 25.47 22.28 12.17
N GLN A 171 24.55 23.11 12.66
CA GLN A 171 23.97 23.03 14.01
C GLN A 171 22.58 22.35 14.01
N ILE A 172 22.04 22.04 12.82
CA ILE A 172 20.75 21.40 12.64
C ILE A 172 20.94 19.88 12.51
N ASN A 173 20.12 19.10 13.22
CA ASN A 173 20.04 17.65 13.01
C ASN A 173 19.19 17.36 11.77
N ILE A 174 19.84 17.20 10.61
CA ILE A 174 19.16 16.97 9.33
C ILE A 174 19.08 15.46 9.07
N PRO A 175 17.88 14.86 8.92
CA PRO A 175 17.76 13.49 8.47
C PRO A 175 18.26 13.36 7.03
N GLY A 176 19.03 12.32 6.77
CA GLY A 176 19.56 12.00 5.44
C GLY A 176 19.25 10.56 5.06
N THR A 177 19.03 10.33 3.78
CA THR A 177 18.93 8.98 3.23
C THR A 177 20.25 8.61 2.55
N HIS A 178 20.78 7.42 2.85
CA HIS A 178 21.93 6.88 2.16
C HIS A 178 21.48 6.32 0.80
N ASP A 179 22.20 6.64 -0.28
CA ASP A 179 21.89 6.24 -1.66
C ASP A 179 20.45 6.57 -2.09
N SER A 180 19.99 7.81 -1.86
CA SER A 180 18.61 8.26 -2.09
C SER A 180 18.03 7.99 -3.48
N GLY A 181 18.84 7.60 -4.47
CA GLY A 181 18.42 7.22 -5.82
C GLY A 181 18.11 5.73 -6.03
N THR A 182 18.29 4.86 -5.02
CA THR A 182 18.11 3.40 -5.20
C THR A 182 16.65 2.95 -5.28
N TYR A 183 15.69 3.82 -4.95
CA TYR A 183 14.26 3.49 -5.06
C TYR A 183 13.85 3.13 -6.50
N ALA A 184 14.55 3.67 -7.51
CA ALA A 184 14.26 3.40 -8.93
C ALA A 184 15.02 2.19 -9.50
N ILE A 185 15.97 1.60 -8.76
CA ILE A 185 16.84 0.54 -9.27
C ILE A 185 16.15 -0.84 -9.25
N GLY A 186 15.10 -1.02 -8.45
CA GLY A 186 14.23 -2.21 -8.50
C GLY A 186 13.26 -2.24 -9.70
N ASP A 187 12.95 -1.07 -10.27
CA ASP A 187 11.87 -0.88 -11.26
C ASP A 187 12.30 -1.13 -12.72
N THR A 188 13.60 -1.35 -12.96
CA THR A 188 14.16 -1.52 -14.32
C THR A 188 14.57 -2.96 -14.66
N GLY A 189 14.19 -3.95 -13.84
CA GLY A 189 14.46 -5.37 -14.10
C GLY A 189 15.94 -5.78 -14.03
N PHE A 190 16.84 -4.90 -13.58
CA PHE A 190 18.26 -5.23 -13.36
C PHE A 190 18.52 -5.55 -11.89
N ASN A 191 18.57 -6.85 -11.60
CA ASN A 191 18.87 -7.38 -10.27
C ASN A 191 20.35 -7.12 -9.88
N PHE A 192 20.63 -5.95 -9.30
CA PHE A 192 21.94 -5.61 -8.74
C PHE A 192 22.19 -6.18 -7.33
N SER A 193 21.35 -7.11 -6.83
CA SER A 193 21.34 -7.56 -5.42
C SER A 193 22.63 -8.23 -4.91
N LEU A 194 23.69 -8.37 -5.72
CA LEU A 194 24.93 -9.04 -5.30
C LEU A 194 26.24 -8.24 -5.40
N TYR A 195 26.28 -7.01 -5.91
CA TYR A 195 27.57 -6.33 -6.16
C TYR A 195 28.05 -5.21 -5.21
N PRO A 196 27.20 -4.39 -4.55
CA PRO A 196 27.75 -3.28 -3.75
C PRO A 196 28.39 -3.71 -2.43
N ARG A 197 27.92 -4.82 -1.81
CA ARG A 197 28.44 -5.28 -0.51
C ARG A 197 29.90 -5.76 -0.55
N ARG A 198 30.43 -6.12 -1.74
CA ARG A 198 31.83 -6.58 -1.88
C ARG A 198 32.84 -5.46 -2.09
N LEU A 199 32.44 -4.32 -2.67
CA LEU A 199 33.35 -3.21 -2.97
C LEU A 199 33.71 -2.36 -1.74
N TRP A 200 32.87 -2.35 -0.71
CA TRP A 200 33.12 -1.56 0.52
C TRP A 200 34.01 -2.23 1.56
N SER A 201 34.25 -3.56 1.47
CA SER A 201 35.18 -4.23 2.39
C SER A 201 36.66 -4.01 2.04
N HIS A 202 36.97 -3.41 0.88
CA HIS A 202 38.34 -3.28 0.39
C HIS A 202 38.97 -1.88 0.54
N SER A 203 38.21 -0.86 0.99
CA SER A 203 38.72 0.52 1.12
C SER A 203 39.04 0.96 2.56
N ARG A 204 38.84 0.11 3.58
CA ARG A 204 39.31 0.38 4.95
C ARG A 204 40.64 -0.33 5.22
N GLY A 205 41.71 0.24 4.70
CA GLY A 205 43.06 -0.19 5.02
C GLY A 205 44.08 0.90 4.71
N LYS A 206 44.67 1.46 5.78
CA LYS A 206 45.82 2.38 5.84
C LYS A 206 45.54 3.88 5.74
N TYR A 207 45.23 4.50 6.89
CA TYR A 207 45.87 5.75 7.33
C TYR A 207 45.95 5.76 8.86
N LEU A 208 47.08 5.29 9.39
CA LEU A 208 47.75 5.74 10.61
C LEU A 208 49.24 5.78 10.29
#